data_AF-A0A1Q4YEZ5-F1
#
_entry.id   AF-A0A1Q4YEZ5-F1
#
_cell.length_a   1.000
_cell.length_b   1.000
_cell.length_c   1.000
_cell.angle_alpha   90.00
_cell.angle_beta   90.00
_cell.angle_gamma   90.00
#
_symmetry.space_group_name_H-M   'P 1'
#
loop_
_entity.id
_entity.type
_entity.pdbx_description
1 polymer ?
#
loop_
_entity_poly.entity_id
_entity_poly.type
_entity_poly.pdbx_seq_one_letter_code
_entity_poly.pdbx_strand_id
1 'polypeptide(L)'
;MGTMNGVISVRLAPEWGTGPLWVRKDSDPIPANYSAERLAHDFGVPADLVAAIDAWDDEFQAVYDPDDPMDSGFPDEATTAAWHERGERLAERLAAALPVRVEFHTARGDRVFGV
;
A
#
# COMPACT_ATOMS: atom_id res chain seq x y z
N MET A 1 21.61 18.08 9.65
CA MET A 1 21.06 16.90 10.34
C MET A 1 20.20 16.19 9.31
N GLY A 2 20.82 15.38 8.45
CA GLY A 2 20.17 14.80 7.27
C GLY A 2 19.35 13.58 7.68
N THR A 3 18.05 13.61 7.41
CA THR A 3 17.16 12.44 7.49
C THR A 3 17.69 11.39 6.53
N MET A 4 17.99 10.20 7.03
CA MET A 4 18.78 9.21 6.30
C MET A 4 18.14 8.63 5.03
N ASN A 5 16.89 8.96 4.66
CA ASN A 5 16.23 8.30 3.51
C ASN A 5 15.29 9.18 2.63
N GLY A 6 15.19 10.50 2.82
CA GLY A 6 14.41 11.40 1.93
C GLY A 6 12.90 11.15 1.81
N VAL A 7 12.34 10.08 2.39
CA VAL A 7 10.90 9.79 2.36
C VAL A 7 10.13 10.74 3.29
N ILE A 8 9.07 11.34 2.76
CA ILE A 8 8.14 12.20 3.48
C ILE A 8 6.91 11.40 3.94
N SER A 9 6.34 10.60 3.04
CA SER A 9 5.14 9.82 3.33
C SER A 9 5.03 8.61 2.40
N VAL A 10 4.29 7.60 2.85
CA VAL A 10 3.94 6.42 2.05
C VAL A 10 2.42 6.30 2.03
N ARG A 11 1.84 6.07 0.86
CA ARG A 11 0.43 5.72 0.74
C ARG A 11 0.29 4.29 0.24
N LEU A 12 -0.38 3.45 1.02
CA LEU A 12 -0.84 2.12 0.63
C LEU A 12 -2.24 2.26 0.01
N ALA A 13 -2.29 2.23 -1.31
CA ALA A 13 -3.50 2.38 -2.12
C ALA A 13 -3.39 1.44 -3.33
N PRO A 14 -4.19 0.36 -3.37
CA PRO A 14 -4.15 -0.61 -4.45
C PRO A 14 -4.73 0.02 -5.72
N GLU A 15 -4.20 -0.38 -6.86
CA GLU A 15 -4.55 0.16 -8.18
C GLU A 15 -4.39 -0.94 -9.22
N TRP A 16 -5.25 -0.96 -10.24
CA TRP A 16 -5.24 -2.02 -11.24
C TRP A 16 -3.94 -2.03 -12.04
N GLY A 17 -3.31 -3.20 -12.13
CA GLY A 17 -2.14 -3.43 -12.98
C GLY A 17 -0.86 -2.73 -12.51
N THR A 18 -0.79 -2.27 -11.26
CA THR A 18 0.40 -1.63 -10.69
C THR A 18 0.55 -1.94 -9.20
N GLY A 19 1.69 -1.57 -8.61
CA GLY A 19 1.95 -1.85 -7.19
C GLY A 19 1.08 -1.00 -6.25
N PRO A 20 0.87 -1.44 -5.01
CA PRO A 20 -0.07 -0.78 -4.10
C PRO A 20 0.54 0.41 -3.35
N LEU A 21 1.80 0.77 -3.60
CA LEU A 21 2.53 1.75 -2.79
C LEU A 21 2.85 3.02 -3.59
N TRP A 22 2.62 4.17 -2.95
CA TRP A 22 2.95 5.49 -3.49
C TRP A 22 3.85 6.21 -2.49
N VAL A 23 5.11 6.40 -2.86
CA VAL A 23 6.13 6.96 -1.97
C VAL A 23 6.42 8.39 -2.36
N ARG A 24 6.19 9.33 -1.43
CA ARG A 24 6.59 10.72 -1.59
C ARG A 24 7.96 10.94 -0.97
N LYS A 25 8.91 11.41 -1.77
CA LYS A 25 10.24 11.84 -1.31
C LYS A 25 10.34 13.37 -1.35
N ASP A 26 11.26 13.91 -0.57
CA ASP A 26 11.60 15.34 -0.52
C ASP A 26 12.13 15.88 -1.85
N SER A 27 12.84 15.03 -2.60
CA SER A 27 13.39 15.35 -3.92
C SER A 27 12.34 15.41 -5.03
N ASP A 28 11.16 14.84 -4.82
CA ASP A 28 10.21 14.54 -5.89
C ASP A 28 8.91 15.36 -5.72
N PRO A 29 8.42 16.03 -6.78
CA PRO A 29 7.21 16.85 -6.69
C PRO A 29 5.93 16.01 -6.54
N ILE A 30 5.96 14.72 -6.93
CA ILE A 30 4.82 13.80 -6.89
C ILE A 30 5.22 12.45 -6.28
N PRO A 31 4.29 11.72 -5.64
CA PRO A 31 4.55 10.36 -5.19
C PRO A 31 4.83 9.43 -6.38
N ALA A 32 5.83 8.57 -6.25
CA ALA A 32 6.14 7.54 -7.25
C ALA A 32 5.53 6.19 -6.84
N ASN A 33 5.11 5.39 -7.83
CA ASN A 33 4.65 4.03 -7.60
C ASN A 33 5.82 3.10 -7.22
N TYR A 34 5.65 2.28 -6.19
CA TYR A 34 6.62 1.34 -5.66
C TYR A 34 6.00 -0.06 -5.57
N SER A 35 6.80 -1.09 -5.84
CA SER A 35 6.54 -2.44 -5.35
C SER A 35 6.96 -2.54 -3.87
N ALA A 36 6.43 -3.52 -3.15
CA ALA A 36 6.85 -3.77 -1.77
C ALA A 36 8.33 -4.16 -1.70
N GLU A 37 8.82 -4.95 -2.67
CA GLU A 37 10.25 -5.30 -2.79
C GLU A 37 11.14 -4.05 -2.93
N ARG A 38 10.75 -3.10 -3.79
CA ARG A 38 11.51 -1.85 -3.94
C ARG A 38 11.51 -1.03 -2.66
N LEU A 39 10.36 -0.95 -1.99
CA LEU A 39 10.25 -0.25 -0.70
C LEU A 39 11.19 -0.86 0.34
N ALA A 40 11.32 -2.19 0.35
CA ALA A 40 12.24 -2.90 1.23
C ALA A 40 13.70 -2.66 0.90
N HIS A 41 14.05 -2.72 -0.38
CA HIS A 41 15.41 -2.44 -0.86
C HIS A 41 15.85 -1.01 -0.51
N ASP A 42 14.99 -0.03 -0.76
CA ASP A 42 15.33 1.39 -0.62
C ASP A 42 15.24 1.87 0.85
N PHE A 43 14.36 1.30 1.67
CA PHE A 43 14.06 1.81 3.03
C PHE A 43 14.13 0.78 4.16
N GLY A 44 14.50 -0.47 3.89
CA GLY A 44 14.72 -1.48 4.92
C GLY A 44 13.46 -2.06 5.56
N VAL A 45 12.35 -2.11 4.81
CA VAL A 45 11.09 -2.73 5.27
C VAL A 45 11.29 -4.25 5.49
N PRO A 46 10.77 -4.83 6.60
CA PRO A 46 10.90 -6.26 6.88
C PRO A 46 10.31 -7.16 5.78
N ALA A 47 11.00 -8.26 5.46
CA ALA A 47 10.60 -9.18 4.39
C ALA A 47 9.23 -9.84 4.62
N ASP A 48 8.83 -10.08 5.87
CA ASP A 48 7.51 -10.62 6.21
C ASP A 48 6.39 -9.59 5.97
N LEU A 49 6.69 -8.30 6.08
CA LEU A 49 5.75 -7.23 5.75
C LEU A 49 5.63 -7.07 4.22
N VAL A 50 6.76 -7.18 3.50
CA VAL A 50 6.78 -7.18 2.02
C VAL A 50 5.87 -8.27 1.47
N ALA A 51 6.11 -9.52 1.87
CA ALA A 51 5.32 -10.66 1.41
C ALA A 51 3.82 -10.52 1.75
N ALA A 52 3.50 -9.90 2.90
CA ALA A 52 2.12 -9.68 3.30
C ALA A 52 1.43 -8.55 2.50
N ILE A 53 2.17 -7.52 2.09
CA ILE A 53 1.65 -6.46 1.19
C ILE A 53 1.44 -7.02 -0.21
N ASP A 54 2.39 -7.79 -0.74
CA ASP A 54 2.27 -8.41 -2.06
C ASP A 54 1.07 -9.37 -2.11
N ALA A 55 0.92 -10.25 -1.12
CA ALA A 55 -0.24 -11.16 -1.06
C ALA A 55 -1.58 -10.41 -0.96
N TRP A 56 -1.60 -9.27 -0.26
CA TRP A 56 -2.81 -8.45 -0.13
C TRP A 56 -3.18 -7.73 -1.43
N ASP A 57 -2.18 -7.27 -2.19
CA ASP A 57 -2.40 -6.67 -3.51
C ASP A 57 -2.74 -7.74 -4.55
N ASP A 58 -2.09 -8.90 -4.53
CA ASP A 58 -2.42 -10.04 -5.40
C ASP A 58 -3.90 -10.44 -5.29
N GLU A 59 -4.47 -10.44 -4.09
CA GLU A 59 -5.90 -10.69 -3.89
C GLU A 59 -6.79 -9.63 -4.53
N PHE A 60 -6.35 -8.36 -4.54
CA PHE A 60 -7.04 -7.29 -5.24
C PHE A 60 -6.93 -7.52 -6.75
N GLN A 61 -5.71 -7.67 -7.28
CA GLN A 61 -5.48 -7.90 -8.72
C GLN A 61 -6.21 -9.15 -9.24
N ALA A 62 -6.40 -10.18 -8.41
CA ALA A 62 -7.10 -11.41 -8.79
C ALA A 62 -8.61 -11.21 -9.06
N VAL A 63 -9.21 -10.13 -8.55
CA VAL A 63 -10.62 -9.80 -8.81
C VAL A 63 -10.81 -8.78 -9.94
N TYR A 64 -9.72 -8.39 -10.61
CA TYR A 64 -9.77 -7.57 -11.79
C TYR A 64 -10.22 -8.39 -13.00
N ASP A 65 -11.31 -7.95 -13.63
CA ASP A 65 -11.78 -8.45 -14.92
C ASP A 65 -11.37 -7.44 -16.02
N PRO A 66 -10.40 -7.79 -16.88
CA PRO A 66 -9.96 -6.89 -17.95
C PRO A 66 -11.00 -6.75 -19.08
N ASP A 67 -11.93 -7.70 -19.22
CA ASP A 67 -12.99 -7.67 -20.21
C ASP A 67 -14.21 -6.85 -19.71
N ASP A 68 -14.43 -6.81 -18.39
CA ASP A 68 -15.39 -5.91 -17.73
C ASP A 68 -14.80 -5.19 -16.49
N PRO A 69 -13.99 -4.13 -16.70
CA PRO A 69 -13.37 -3.39 -15.60
C PRO A 69 -14.37 -2.73 -14.63
N MET A 70 -15.62 -2.54 -15.06
CA MET A 70 -16.65 -1.89 -14.25
C MET A 70 -17.29 -2.87 -13.25
N ASP A 71 -17.32 -4.16 -13.56
CA ASP A 71 -17.82 -5.22 -12.68
C ASP A 71 -16.69 -5.91 -11.88
N SER A 72 -15.44 -5.44 -12.04
CA SER A 72 -14.31 -5.87 -11.23
C SER A 72 -14.56 -5.58 -9.75
N GLY A 73 -14.32 -6.58 -8.89
CA GLY A 73 -14.55 -6.43 -7.47
C GLY A 73 -14.64 -7.76 -6.72
N PHE A 74 -14.55 -7.66 -5.40
CA PHE A 74 -14.72 -8.83 -4.54
C PHE A 74 -16.14 -9.40 -4.65
N PRO A 75 -16.31 -10.72 -4.45
CA PRO A 75 -17.59 -11.39 -4.65
C PRO A 75 -18.70 -10.95 -3.69
N ASP A 76 -18.32 -10.41 -2.52
CA ASP A 76 -19.25 -9.89 -1.54
C ASP A 76 -18.63 -8.84 -0.61
N GLU A 77 -19.50 -8.14 0.10
CA GLU A 77 -19.17 -7.10 1.08
C GLU A 77 -18.33 -7.63 2.25
N ALA A 78 -18.56 -8.88 2.69
CA ALA A 78 -17.82 -9.47 3.80
C ALA A 78 -16.35 -9.72 3.42
N THR A 79 -16.11 -10.20 2.20
CA THR A 79 -14.78 -10.40 1.62
C THR A 79 -14.07 -9.07 1.45
N THR A 80 -14.79 -8.06 0.93
CA THR A 80 -14.26 -6.69 0.79
C THR A 80 -13.85 -6.11 2.15
N ALA A 81 -14.69 -6.26 3.17
CA ALA A 81 -14.40 -5.79 4.52
C ALA A 81 -13.19 -6.50 5.14
N ALA A 82 -13.10 -7.83 5.02
CA ALA A 82 -11.99 -8.60 5.54
C ALA A 82 -10.65 -8.26 4.84
N TRP A 83 -10.68 -8.01 3.53
CA TRP A 83 -9.53 -7.53 2.78
C TRP A 83 -9.11 -6.12 3.22
N HIS A 84 -10.06 -5.21 3.40
CA HIS A 84 -9.79 -3.84 3.87
C HIS A 84 -9.15 -3.83 5.26
N GLU A 85 -9.71 -4.59 6.22
CA GLU A 85 -9.17 -4.70 7.57
C GLU A 85 -7.74 -5.29 7.59
N ARG A 86 -7.41 -6.20 6.67
CA ARG A 86 -6.04 -6.69 6.50
C ARG A 86 -5.12 -5.58 6.00
N GLY A 87 -5.56 -4.80 5.02
CA GLY A 87 -4.82 -3.63 4.52
C GLY A 87 -4.55 -2.59 5.61
N GLU A 88 -5.55 -2.29 6.46
CA GLU A 88 -5.36 -1.38 7.60
C GLU A 88 -4.25 -1.88 8.55
N ARG A 89 -4.24 -3.18 8.89
CA ARG A 89 -3.19 -3.77 9.74
C ARG A 89 -1.82 -3.73 9.08
N LEU A 90 -1.75 -3.85 7.75
CA LEU A 90 -0.49 -3.70 7.01
C LEU A 90 0.01 -2.26 7.03
N ALA A 91 -0.87 -1.28 6.87
CA ALA A 91 -0.52 0.14 6.97
C ALA A 91 -0.02 0.51 8.38
N GLU A 92 -0.64 -0.03 9.44
CA GLU A 92 -0.18 0.13 10.82
C GLU A 92 1.23 -0.47 11.02
N ARG A 93 1.47 -1.70 10.53
CA ARG A 93 2.80 -2.32 10.56
C ARG A 93 3.82 -1.51 9.76
N LEU A 94 3.42 -0.93 8.64
CA LEU A 94 4.29 -0.09 7.81
C LEU A 94 4.68 1.20 8.53
N ALA A 95 3.75 1.85 9.23
CA ALA A 95 4.03 3.03 10.05
C ALA A 95 4.93 2.71 11.26
N ALA A 96 4.88 1.48 11.78
CA ALA A 96 5.81 1.03 12.81
C ALA A 96 7.22 0.75 12.25
N ALA A 97 7.33 0.26 11.02
CA ALA A 97 8.61 -0.04 10.36
C ALA A 97 9.28 1.22 9.78
N LEU A 98 8.48 2.17 9.28
CA LEU A 98 8.93 3.43 8.68
C LEU A 98 8.35 4.60 9.50
N PRO A 99 9.17 5.40 10.21
CA PRO A 99 8.69 6.48 11.06
C PRO A 99 8.28 7.72 10.24
N VAL A 100 7.32 7.54 9.34
CA VAL A 100 6.75 8.56 8.45
C VAL A 100 5.23 8.47 8.47
N ARG A 101 4.55 9.48 7.94
CA ARG A 101 3.10 9.42 7.71
C ARG A 101 2.78 8.30 6.72
N VAL A 102 1.91 7.37 7.13
CA VAL A 102 1.37 6.33 6.27
C VAL A 102 -0.12 6.56 6.04
N GLU A 103 -0.51 6.65 4.78
CA GLU A 103 -1.91 6.77 4.37
C GLU A 103 -2.40 5.45 3.80
N PHE A 104 -3.57 4.99 4.19
CA PHE A 104 -4.23 3.80 3.66
C PHE A 104 -5.50 4.23 2.94
N HIS A 105 -5.65 3.86 1.67
CA HIS A 105 -6.78 4.24 0.85
C HIS A 105 -7.34 3.03 0.13
N THR A 106 -8.66 2.86 0.22
CA THR A 106 -9.40 1.84 -0.52
C THR A 106 -10.79 2.37 -0.85
N ALA A 107 -11.55 1.65 -1.68
CA ALA A 107 -12.95 1.99 -1.94
C ALA A 107 -13.83 2.03 -0.67
N ARG A 108 -13.46 1.32 0.40
CA ARG A 108 -14.19 1.33 1.68
C ARG A 108 -13.91 2.55 2.57
N GLY A 109 -12.85 3.29 2.28
CA GLY A 109 -12.47 4.45 3.07
C GLY A 109 -10.97 4.57 3.28
N ASP A 110 -10.61 5.68 3.91
CA ASP A 110 -9.24 6.12 4.11
C ASP A 110 -8.89 6.16 5.60
N ARG A 111 -7.62 5.85 5.92
CA ARG A 111 -7.08 5.93 7.27
C ARG A 111 -5.63 6.39 7.26
N VAL A 112 -5.21 7.08 8.31
CA VAL A 112 -3.83 7.57 8.45
C VAL A 112 -3.21 6.97 9.71
N PHE A 113 -1.94 6.59 9.60
CA PHE A 113 -1.12 6.00 10.65
C PHE A 113 0.22 6.73 10.73
N GLY A 114 0.87 6.67 11.90
CA GLY A 114 2.14 7.34 12.13
C GLY A 114 2.00 8.83 12.45
N VAL A 115 3.07 9.58 12.18
CA VAL A 115 3.29 10.99 12.60
C VAL A 115 3.04 12.00 11.50
#